data_AF-A0A239JPP4-F1
#
_entry.id   AF-A0A239JPP4-F1
#
_cell.length_a   1.000
_cell.length_b   1.000
_cell.length_c   1.000
_cell.angle_alpha   90.00
_cell.angle_beta   90.00
_cell.angle_gamma   90.00
#
_symmetry.space_group_name_H-M   'P 1'
#
loop_
_entity.id
_entity.type
_entity.pdbx_description
1 polymer ?
#
loop_
_entity_poly.entity_id
_entity_poly.type
_entity_poly.pdbx_seq_one_letter_code
_entity_poly.pdbx_strand_id
1 'polypeptide(L)'
;MSDHRNGTDGDPVGYGDLLDAVTREITGSRARAVLAADAELIRQYWRIGRHILDRQPDDAWAAVVVPRLSADLRAAFPEAGAYSRTNLLYMRAFAAAWPDCVPATGRPLPWGHHVVLLDLPGDRTTREFYACKAADEGWTRGVLITMIKGRFHLRAGHRAHDVLRTTPQADRRSVHRMIRDPHSPGPLDETARQERGAVVPY
;
A
#
# COMPACT_ATOMS: atom_id res chain seq x y z
N MET A 1 23.09 -49.71 -24.35
CA MET A 1 22.35 -48.92 -25.36
C MET A 1 22.11 -47.56 -24.73
N SER A 2 23.12 -46.71 -24.83
CA SER A 2 23.18 -45.40 -24.17
C SER A 2 22.80 -44.34 -25.19
N ASP A 3 21.73 -43.60 -24.93
CA ASP A 3 21.28 -42.49 -25.77
C ASP A 3 22.05 -41.23 -25.37
N HIS A 4 23.05 -40.88 -26.19
CA HIS A 4 23.75 -39.61 -26.15
C HIS A 4 22.87 -38.54 -26.79
N ARG A 5 22.16 -37.75 -25.97
CA ARG A 5 21.68 -36.45 -26.44
C ARG A 5 22.85 -35.49 -26.50
N ASN A 6 23.19 -35.22 -27.74
CA ASN A 6 24.32 -34.45 -28.25
C ASN A 6 24.36 -33.03 -27.66
N GLY A 7 25.58 -32.56 -27.43
CA GLY A 7 25.89 -31.22 -26.97
C GLY A 7 25.49 -30.14 -27.97
N THR A 8 25.27 -28.97 -27.40
CA THR A 8 25.01 -27.67 -28.03
C THR A 8 26.19 -27.26 -28.91
N ASP A 9 26.03 -27.38 -30.23
CA ASP A 9 26.93 -26.77 -31.22
C ASP A 9 26.10 -25.72 -31.98
N GLY A 10 26.39 -24.44 -31.78
CA GLY A 10 25.78 -23.35 -32.58
C GLY A 10 25.24 -22.12 -31.86
N ASP A 11 25.35 -21.99 -30.52
CA ASP A 11 24.90 -20.77 -29.85
C ASP A 11 25.97 -19.66 -29.98
N PRO A 12 25.65 -18.47 -30.55
CA PRO A 12 26.63 -17.40 -30.70
C PRO A 12 27.26 -17.03 -29.36
N VAL A 13 28.58 -16.84 -29.32
CA VAL A 13 29.29 -16.40 -28.12
C VAL A 13 28.61 -15.14 -27.56
N GLY A 14 28.15 -15.21 -26.30
CA GLY A 14 27.46 -14.11 -25.62
C GLY A 14 25.93 -14.08 -25.77
N TYR A 15 25.31 -15.02 -26.49
CA TYR A 15 23.84 -15.09 -26.60
C TYR A 15 23.15 -15.33 -25.26
N GLY A 16 23.68 -16.23 -24.42
CA GLY A 16 23.14 -16.48 -23.07
C GLY A 16 23.12 -15.22 -22.20
N ASP A 17 24.22 -14.47 -22.17
CA ASP A 17 24.32 -13.20 -21.43
C ASP A 17 23.34 -12.15 -21.96
N LEU A 18 23.21 -12.06 -23.29
CA LEU A 18 22.24 -11.18 -23.94
C LEU A 18 20.80 -11.57 -23.57
N LEU A 19 20.48 -12.87 -23.62
CA LEU A 19 19.15 -13.39 -23.28
C LEU A 19 18.80 -13.10 -21.82
N ASP A 20 19.74 -13.28 -20.90
CA ASP A 20 19.55 -12.97 -19.48
C ASP A 20 19.39 -11.46 -19.22
N ALA A 21 20.15 -10.63 -19.94
CA ALA A 21 20.01 -9.17 -19.85
C ALA A 21 18.64 -8.71 -20.37
N VAL A 22 18.23 -9.18 -21.55
CA VAL A 22 16.93 -8.85 -22.16
C VAL A 22 15.77 -9.37 -21.31
N THR A 23 15.87 -10.59 -20.79
CA THR A 23 14.84 -11.18 -19.92
C THR A 23 14.68 -10.37 -18.64
N ARG A 24 15.79 -9.96 -17.99
CA ARG A 24 15.76 -9.07 -16.82
C ARG A 24 15.14 -7.71 -17.14
N GLU A 25 15.45 -7.13 -18.30
CA GLU A 25 14.86 -5.85 -18.70
C GLU A 25 13.34 -5.98 -18.92
N ILE A 26 12.89 -7.01 -19.64
CA ILE A 26 11.46 -7.24 -19.90
C ILE A 26 10.71 -7.48 -18.58
N THR A 27 11.23 -8.35 -17.72
CA THR A 27 10.57 -8.69 -16.45
C THR A 27 10.55 -7.49 -15.50
N GLY A 28 11.65 -6.75 -15.40
CA GLY A 28 11.74 -5.53 -14.59
C GLY A 28 10.81 -4.42 -15.09
N SER A 29 10.76 -4.17 -16.40
CA SER A 29 9.87 -3.18 -17.02
C SER A 29 8.40 -3.53 -16.80
N ARG A 30 8.01 -4.80 -16.97
CA ARG A 30 6.63 -5.27 -16.67
C ARG A 30 6.28 -5.10 -15.20
N ALA A 31 7.18 -5.45 -14.29
CA ALA A 31 6.95 -5.28 -12.85
C ALA A 31 6.73 -3.81 -12.48
N ARG A 32 7.53 -2.89 -13.03
CA ARG A 32 7.35 -1.44 -12.82
C ARG A 32 6.01 -0.94 -13.36
N ALA A 33 5.61 -1.39 -14.55
CA ALA A 33 4.33 -1.00 -15.15
C ALA A 33 3.14 -1.44 -14.29
N VAL A 34 3.15 -2.68 -13.79
CA VAL A 34 2.11 -3.19 -12.89
C VAL A 34 2.04 -2.35 -11.61
N LEU A 35 3.18 -2.03 -10.99
CA LEU A 35 3.20 -1.21 -9.77
C LEU A 35 2.70 0.21 -10.00
N ALA A 36 3.03 0.81 -11.14
CA ALA A 36 2.53 2.13 -11.50
C ALA A 36 1.01 2.12 -11.70
N ALA A 37 0.49 1.10 -12.38
CA ALA A 37 -0.94 0.90 -12.58
C ALA A 37 -1.68 0.66 -11.25
N ASP A 38 -1.17 -0.22 -10.39
CA ASP A 38 -1.73 -0.46 -9.06
C ASP A 38 -1.76 0.84 -8.24
N ALA A 39 -0.66 1.60 -8.23
CA ALA A 39 -0.60 2.86 -7.49
C ALA A 39 -1.64 3.88 -7.97
N GLU A 40 -1.89 3.99 -9.28
CA GLU A 40 -2.94 4.88 -9.79
C GLU A 40 -4.34 4.35 -9.47
N LEU A 41 -4.56 3.04 -9.57
CA LEU A 41 -5.84 2.43 -9.22
C LEU A 41 -6.22 2.71 -7.76
N ILE A 42 -5.26 2.55 -6.84
CA ILE A 42 -5.48 2.85 -5.41
C ILE A 42 -5.78 4.33 -5.20
N ARG A 43 -5.07 5.25 -5.88
CA ARG A 43 -5.39 6.69 -5.82
C ARG A 43 -6.76 7.01 -6.38
N GLN A 44 -7.14 6.40 -7.49
CA GLN A 44 -8.45 6.58 -8.10
C GLN A 44 -9.56 6.12 -7.14
N TYR A 45 -9.42 4.94 -6.55
CA TYR A 45 -10.39 4.41 -5.58
C TYR A 45 -10.51 5.30 -4.34
N TRP A 46 -9.39 5.82 -3.83
CA TRP A 46 -9.42 6.81 -2.76
C TRP A 46 -10.17 8.09 -3.16
N ARG A 47 -9.91 8.65 -4.35
CA ARG A 47 -10.61 9.85 -4.85
C ARG A 47 -12.11 9.61 -5.03
N ILE A 48 -12.51 8.45 -5.56
CA ILE A 48 -13.92 8.06 -5.64
C ILE A 48 -14.54 8.02 -4.25
N GLY A 49 -13.86 7.39 -3.29
CA GLY A 49 -14.27 7.38 -1.90
C GLY A 49 -14.47 8.78 -1.32
N ARG A 50 -13.53 9.71 -1.57
CA ARG A 50 -13.65 11.13 -1.18
C ARG A 50 -14.86 11.79 -1.80
N HIS A 51 -15.10 11.61 -3.11
CA HIS A 51 -16.28 12.16 -3.77
C HIS A 51 -17.61 11.69 -3.18
N ILE A 52 -17.64 10.46 -2.64
CA ILE A 52 -18.80 9.92 -1.92
C ILE A 52 -18.89 10.54 -0.52
N LEU A 53 -17.79 10.57 0.24
CA LEU A 53 -17.75 11.11 1.61
C LEU A 53 -18.06 12.61 1.70
N ASP A 54 -17.51 13.40 0.79
CA ASP A 54 -17.59 14.86 0.82
C ASP A 54 -19.01 15.38 0.59
N ARG A 55 -19.87 14.60 -0.07
CA ARG A 55 -21.26 14.98 -0.35
C ARG A 55 -22.16 14.80 0.86
N GLN A 56 -22.00 13.69 1.57
CA GLN A 56 -22.70 13.47 2.84
C GLN A 56 -21.98 12.37 3.63
N PRO A 57 -21.53 12.66 4.86
CA PRO A 57 -20.74 11.69 5.62
C PRO A 57 -21.58 10.57 6.23
N ASP A 58 -22.91 10.69 6.28
CA ASP A 58 -23.77 9.71 6.94
C ASP A 58 -24.03 8.42 6.12
N ASP A 59 -24.29 7.33 6.84
CA ASP A 59 -24.52 6.01 6.24
C ASP A 59 -25.90 5.89 5.57
N ALA A 60 -26.87 6.69 6.02
CA ALA A 60 -28.23 6.68 5.46
C ALA A 60 -28.24 7.20 4.01
N TRP A 61 -27.53 8.28 3.74
CA TRP A 61 -27.38 8.83 2.39
C TRP A 61 -26.61 7.87 1.48
N ALA A 62 -25.51 7.28 1.98
CA ALA A 62 -24.72 6.32 1.21
C ALA A 62 -25.56 5.07 0.84
N ALA A 63 -26.45 4.62 1.72
CA ALA A 63 -27.34 3.49 1.44
C ALA A 63 -28.29 3.76 0.26
N VAL A 64 -28.68 5.01 0.02
CA VAL A 64 -29.55 5.42 -1.08
C VAL A 64 -28.77 5.70 -2.37
N VAL A 65 -27.64 6.41 -2.28
CA VAL A 65 -26.91 6.90 -3.45
C VAL A 65 -26.01 5.84 -4.08
N VAL A 66 -25.32 5.03 -3.26
CA VAL A 66 -24.34 4.06 -3.76
C VAL A 66 -24.94 3.00 -4.71
N PRO A 67 -26.15 2.46 -4.47
CA PRO A 67 -26.78 1.53 -5.43
C PRO A 67 -26.98 2.16 -6.82
N ARG A 68 -27.47 3.41 -6.88
CA ARG A 68 -27.68 4.12 -8.14
C ARG A 68 -26.36 4.44 -8.83
N LEU A 69 -25.39 4.96 -8.08
CA LEU A 69 -24.04 5.23 -8.60
C LEU A 69 -23.38 3.97 -9.14
N SER A 70 -23.55 2.82 -8.47
CA SER A 70 -23.04 1.53 -8.95
C SER A 70 -23.66 1.14 -10.29
N ALA A 71 -24.97 1.28 -10.44
CA ALA A 71 -25.65 0.96 -11.70
C ALA A 71 -25.16 1.88 -12.83
N ASP A 72 -25.12 3.19 -12.59
CA ASP A 72 -24.71 4.19 -13.58
C ASP A 72 -23.24 3.98 -14.00
N LEU A 73 -22.33 3.73 -13.06
CA LEU A 73 -20.92 3.47 -13.36
C LEU A 73 -20.69 2.16 -14.11
N ARG A 74 -21.44 1.09 -13.78
CA ARG A 74 -21.33 -0.19 -14.50
C ARG A 74 -21.88 -0.09 -15.92
N ALA A 75 -22.87 0.78 -16.15
CA ALA A 75 -23.39 1.06 -17.49
C ALA A 75 -22.40 1.91 -18.31
N ALA A 76 -21.77 2.91 -17.69
CA ALA A 76 -20.81 3.79 -18.34
C ALA A 76 -19.45 3.12 -18.61
N PHE A 77 -19.05 2.15 -17.77
CA PHE A 77 -17.76 1.45 -17.84
C PHE A 77 -17.97 -0.07 -17.73
N PRO A 78 -18.60 -0.72 -18.73
CA PRO A 78 -18.97 -2.13 -18.66
C PRO A 78 -17.76 -3.09 -18.57
N GLU A 79 -16.62 -2.70 -19.12
CA GLU A 79 -15.34 -3.41 -19.02
C GLU A 79 -14.73 -3.34 -17.61
N ALA A 80 -15.15 -2.38 -16.78
CA ALA A 80 -14.62 -2.18 -15.44
C ALA A 80 -15.46 -2.93 -14.38
N GLY A 81 -15.01 -4.14 -14.00
CA GLY A 81 -15.68 -4.96 -13.00
C GLY A 81 -15.70 -4.38 -11.56
N ALA A 82 -14.96 -3.31 -11.32
CA ALA A 82 -14.71 -2.76 -9.99
C ALA A 82 -15.84 -1.90 -9.41
N TYR A 83 -16.84 -1.48 -10.16
CA TYR A 83 -17.84 -0.50 -9.67
C TYR A 83 -19.10 -1.13 -9.07
N SER A 84 -18.95 -2.25 -8.34
CA SER A 84 -20.06 -2.83 -7.57
C SER A 84 -20.41 -1.97 -6.35
N ARG A 85 -21.66 -2.06 -5.88
CA ARG A 85 -22.13 -1.39 -4.65
C ARG A 85 -21.17 -1.62 -3.48
N THR A 86 -20.81 -2.89 -3.24
CA THR A 86 -19.88 -3.27 -2.17
C THR A 86 -18.53 -2.60 -2.34
N ASN A 87 -18.00 -2.57 -3.56
CA ASN A 87 -16.69 -1.97 -3.78
C ASN A 87 -16.69 -0.45 -3.60
N LEU A 88 -17.76 0.23 -4.01
CA LEU A 88 -17.94 1.67 -3.76
C LEU A 88 -18.03 1.99 -2.25
N LEU A 89 -18.67 1.13 -1.47
CA LEU A 89 -18.66 1.24 -0.01
C LEU A 89 -17.26 1.05 0.57
N TYR A 90 -16.47 0.10 0.05
CA TYR A 90 -15.06 -0.02 0.43
C TYR A 90 -14.23 1.20 0.00
N MET A 91 -14.46 1.79 -1.18
CA MET A 91 -13.79 3.03 -1.59
C MET A 91 -14.12 4.17 -0.62
N ARG A 92 -15.38 4.32 -0.23
CA ARG A 92 -15.81 5.29 0.81
C ARG A 92 -15.10 5.01 2.14
N ALA A 93 -15.10 3.77 2.62
CA ALA A 93 -14.42 3.38 3.86
C ALA A 93 -12.90 3.61 3.78
N PHE A 94 -12.29 3.39 2.61
CA PHE A 94 -10.88 3.67 2.33
C PHE A 94 -10.57 5.15 2.50
N ALA A 95 -11.34 6.02 1.86
CA ALA A 95 -11.17 7.45 1.99
C ALA A 95 -11.40 7.96 3.44
N ALA A 96 -12.27 7.29 4.21
CA ALA A 96 -12.52 7.64 5.60
C ALA A 96 -11.39 7.19 6.54
N ALA A 97 -10.82 6.01 6.28
CA ALA A 97 -9.70 5.48 7.06
C ALA A 97 -8.39 6.26 6.82
N TRP A 98 -8.26 6.93 5.68
CA TRP A 98 -7.12 7.74 5.31
C TRP A 98 -7.55 9.12 4.78
N PRO A 99 -7.90 10.08 5.66
CA PRO A 99 -8.55 11.33 5.26
C PRO A 99 -7.73 12.22 4.33
N ASP A 100 -6.41 12.28 4.52
CA ASP A 100 -5.56 13.24 3.82
C ASP A 100 -4.99 12.70 2.51
N CYS A 101 -4.61 11.42 2.47
CA CYS A 101 -4.05 10.77 1.29
C CYS A 101 -4.01 9.25 1.46
N VAL A 102 -3.81 8.52 0.35
CA VAL A 102 -3.51 7.08 0.40
C VAL A 102 -2.33 6.79 1.35
N PRO A 103 -2.32 5.65 2.07
CA PRO A 103 -1.22 5.30 2.96
C PRO A 103 0.10 5.25 2.19
N ALA A 104 1.11 5.94 2.70
CA ALA A 104 2.45 5.95 2.13
C ALA A 104 3.19 4.65 2.49
N THR A 105 2.86 3.57 1.79
CA THR A 105 3.60 2.31 1.87
C THR A 105 4.79 2.35 0.92
N GLY A 106 5.93 1.75 1.30
CA GLY A 106 7.14 1.73 0.46
C GLY A 106 6.93 1.11 -0.93
N ARG A 107 5.91 0.25 -1.06
CA ARG A 107 5.41 -0.33 -2.31
C ARG A 107 3.87 -0.23 -2.32
N PRO A 108 3.22 0.09 -3.46
CA PRO A 108 1.76 0.08 -3.54
C PRO A 108 1.23 -1.32 -3.23
N LEU A 109 0.21 -1.38 -2.37
CA LEU A 109 -0.50 -2.62 -2.10
C LEU A 109 -1.65 -2.79 -3.09
N PRO A 110 -1.88 -4.01 -3.60
CA PRO A 110 -3.08 -4.30 -4.38
C PRO A 110 -4.36 -4.00 -3.58
N TRP A 111 -5.44 -3.66 -4.28
CA TRP A 111 -6.71 -3.28 -3.65
C TRP A 111 -7.25 -4.34 -2.66
N GLY A 112 -7.06 -5.62 -2.96
CA GLY A 112 -7.49 -6.71 -2.08
C GLY A 112 -6.84 -6.70 -0.69
N HIS A 113 -5.63 -6.13 -0.55
CA HIS A 113 -5.01 -5.93 0.76
C HIS A 113 -5.68 -4.79 1.52
N HIS A 114 -6.02 -3.70 0.84
CA HIS A 114 -6.74 -2.59 1.46
C HIS A 114 -8.12 -3.01 1.98
N VAL A 115 -8.85 -3.85 1.24
CA VAL A 115 -10.12 -4.43 1.72
C VAL A 115 -9.92 -5.21 3.03
N VAL A 116 -8.92 -6.09 3.09
CA VAL A 116 -8.59 -6.83 4.33
C VAL A 116 -8.23 -5.89 5.49
N LEU A 117 -7.51 -4.81 5.23
CA LEU A 117 -7.14 -3.82 6.24
C LEU A 117 -8.35 -2.99 6.72
N LEU A 118 -9.34 -2.75 5.85
CA LEU A 118 -10.57 -2.06 6.22
C LEU A 118 -11.47 -2.94 7.09
N ASP A 119 -11.51 -4.23 6.81
CA ASP A 119 -12.23 -5.22 7.61
C ASP A 119 -11.58 -5.49 8.97
N LEU A 120 -10.32 -5.08 9.15
CA LEU A 120 -9.63 -5.17 10.44
C LEU A 120 -10.32 -4.24 11.46
N PRO A 121 -10.92 -4.79 12.54
CA PRO A 121 -11.38 -3.97 13.65
C PRO A 121 -10.16 -3.37 14.36
N GLY A 122 -10.18 -2.06 14.57
CA GLY A 122 -9.09 -1.36 15.23
C GLY A 122 -8.92 0.07 14.74
N ASP A 123 -7.86 0.69 15.24
CA ASP A 123 -7.50 2.06 14.88
C ASP A 123 -6.69 2.12 13.57
N ARG A 124 -6.53 3.34 13.07
CA ARG A 124 -5.73 3.63 11.89
C ARG A 124 -4.28 3.16 12.02
N THR A 125 -3.70 3.28 13.21
CA THR A 125 -2.33 2.87 13.54
C THR A 125 -2.07 1.40 13.21
N THR A 126 -3.00 0.53 13.63
CA THR A 126 -2.87 -0.92 13.40
C THR A 126 -2.97 -1.26 11.92
N ARG A 127 -3.86 -0.59 11.18
CA ARG A 127 -3.95 -0.75 9.73
C ARG A 127 -2.67 -0.32 9.02
N GLU A 128 -2.09 0.81 9.41
CA GLU A 128 -0.84 1.33 8.84
C GLU A 128 0.35 0.40 9.12
N PHE A 129 0.44 -0.15 10.35
CA PHE A 129 1.45 -1.15 10.68
C PHE A 129 1.40 -2.35 9.73
N TYR A 130 0.22 -2.95 9.56
CA TYR A 130 0.05 -4.11 8.68
C TYR A 130 0.24 -3.77 7.21
N ALA A 131 -0.20 -2.59 6.78
CA ALA A 131 0.01 -2.11 5.40
C ALA A 131 1.51 -2.02 5.08
N CYS A 132 2.29 -1.44 5.99
CA CYS A 132 3.73 -1.28 5.79
C CYS A 132 4.46 -2.61 5.83
N LYS A 133 4.16 -3.47 6.82
CA LYS A 133 4.74 -4.82 6.88
C LYS A 133 4.42 -5.63 5.63
N ALA A 134 3.19 -5.57 5.13
CA ALA A 134 2.80 -6.28 3.91
C ALA A 134 3.53 -5.75 2.67
N ALA A 135 3.73 -4.43 2.57
CA ALA A 135 4.43 -3.82 1.46
C ALA A 135 5.94 -4.12 1.48
N ASP A 136 6.56 -4.04 2.67
CA ASP A 136 8.00 -4.24 2.84
C ASP A 136 8.41 -5.72 2.70
N GLU A 137 7.65 -6.64 3.30
CA GLU A 137 7.96 -8.09 3.23
C GLU A 137 7.29 -8.79 2.04
N GLY A 138 6.54 -8.06 1.22
CA GLY A 138 5.84 -8.62 0.06
C GLY A 138 4.77 -9.65 0.44
N TRP A 139 4.09 -9.48 1.58
CA TRP A 139 3.06 -10.42 2.00
C TRP A 139 1.94 -10.49 0.98
N THR A 140 1.61 -11.73 0.58
CA THR A 140 0.37 -11.98 -0.16
C THR A 140 -0.83 -11.65 0.72
N ARG A 141 -2.00 -11.46 0.09
CA ARG A 141 -3.26 -11.24 0.84
C ARG A 141 -3.50 -12.34 1.88
N GLY A 142 -3.18 -13.60 1.55
CA GLY A 142 -3.31 -14.73 2.47
C GLY A 142 -2.38 -14.63 3.67
N VAL A 143 -1.12 -14.27 3.45
CA VAL A 143 -0.14 -14.06 4.54
C VAL A 143 -0.57 -12.89 5.43
N LEU A 144 -1.03 -11.77 4.85
CA LEU A 144 -1.57 -10.64 5.61
C LEU A 144 -2.72 -11.07 6.53
N ILE A 145 -3.68 -11.84 6.03
CA ILE A 145 -4.79 -12.38 6.83
C ILE A 145 -4.26 -13.24 7.98
N THR A 146 -3.30 -14.12 7.72
CA THR A 146 -2.67 -14.97 8.75
C THR A 146 -1.99 -14.13 9.83
N MET A 147 -1.23 -13.10 9.45
CA MET A 147 -0.54 -12.21 10.40
C MET A 147 -1.50 -11.34 11.21
N ILE A 148 -2.62 -10.94 10.63
CA ILE A 148 -3.72 -10.27 11.33
C ILE A 148 -4.35 -11.21 12.37
N LYS A 149 -4.75 -12.41 11.96
CA LYS A 149 -5.36 -13.41 12.85
C LYS A 149 -4.44 -13.78 14.01
N GLY A 150 -3.14 -13.94 13.74
CA GLY A 150 -2.12 -14.20 14.73
C GLY A 150 -1.66 -12.98 15.55
N ARG A 151 -2.38 -11.84 15.43
CA ARG A 151 -2.12 -10.57 16.12
C ARG A 151 -0.64 -10.19 16.14
N PHE A 152 0.03 -10.35 15.00
CA PHE A 152 1.47 -10.13 14.86
C PHE A 152 1.93 -8.76 15.39
N HIS A 153 1.12 -7.70 15.21
CA HIS A 153 1.40 -6.37 15.76
C HIS A 153 1.63 -6.33 17.28
N LEU A 154 1.00 -7.24 18.05
CA LEU A 154 1.22 -7.34 19.50
C LEU A 154 2.55 -8.00 19.87
N ARG A 155 3.11 -8.83 18.98
CA ARG A 155 4.33 -9.63 19.23
C ARG A 155 5.58 -9.02 18.61
N ALA A 156 5.43 -8.35 17.47
CA ALA A 156 6.54 -7.88 16.63
C ALA A 156 7.18 -6.56 17.09
N GLY A 157 6.62 -5.90 18.12
CA GLY A 157 7.24 -4.74 18.75
C GLY A 157 6.25 -3.61 19.00
N HIS A 158 5.76 -3.56 20.24
CA HIS A 158 4.96 -2.46 20.79
C HIS A 158 5.53 -1.07 20.43
N ARG A 159 6.85 -0.89 20.48
CA ARG A 159 7.50 0.41 20.23
C ARG A 159 7.17 1.04 18.87
N ALA A 160 7.19 0.29 17.77
CA ALA A 160 6.96 0.90 16.46
C ALA A 160 5.48 1.23 16.22
N HIS A 161 4.58 0.38 16.73
CA HIS A 161 3.13 0.63 16.74
C HIS A 161 2.75 1.78 17.69
N ASP A 162 3.34 1.83 18.88
CA ASP A 162 3.13 2.89 19.87
C ASP A 162 3.69 4.24 19.38
N VAL A 163 4.85 4.25 18.72
CA VAL A 163 5.41 5.46 18.09
C VAL A 163 4.55 5.90 16.92
N LEU A 164 4.04 4.98 16.08
CA LEU A 164 3.05 5.34 15.06
C LEU A 164 1.81 5.98 15.69
N ARG A 165 1.36 5.54 16.87
CA ARG A 165 0.16 6.08 17.53
C ARG A 165 0.31 7.55 17.93
N THR A 166 1.52 7.97 18.32
CA THR A 166 1.79 9.34 18.80
C THR A 166 2.36 10.26 17.73
N THR A 167 2.76 9.74 16.57
CA THR A 167 3.42 10.54 15.53
C THR A 167 2.41 11.17 14.55
N PRO A 168 2.47 12.50 14.33
CA PRO A 168 1.68 13.16 13.29
C PRO A 168 1.93 12.55 11.91
N GLN A 169 0.91 12.58 11.03
CA GLN A 169 0.99 11.91 9.73
C GLN A 169 2.13 12.41 8.83
N ALA A 170 2.50 13.69 8.93
CA ALA A 170 3.64 14.26 8.20
C ALA A 170 4.97 13.55 8.56
N ASP A 171 5.13 13.13 9.81
CA ASP A 171 6.40 12.63 10.37
C ASP A 171 6.45 11.10 10.41
N ARG A 172 5.30 10.44 10.14
CA ARG A 172 5.20 8.98 10.09
C ARG A 172 6.15 8.36 9.06
N ARG A 173 6.60 9.08 8.02
CA ARG A 173 7.63 8.60 7.08
C ARG A 173 8.90 8.10 7.79
N SER A 174 9.31 8.76 8.86
CA SER A 174 10.48 8.37 9.66
C SER A 174 10.20 7.14 10.52
N VAL A 175 8.98 7.01 11.04
CA VAL A 175 8.54 5.84 11.80
C VAL A 175 8.42 4.60 10.91
N HIS A 176 7.94 4.76 9.67
CA HIS A 176 7.93 3.68 8.68
C HIS A 176 9.35 3.20 8.36
N ARG A 177 10.36 4.08 8.38
CA ARG A 177 11.77 3.68 8.24
C ARG A 177 12.25 2.86 9.44
N MET A 178 11.83 3.17 10.66
CA MET A 178 12.12 2.35 11.84
C MET A 178 11.45 0.97 11.80
N ILE A 179 10.24 0.86 11.24
CA ILE A 179 9.57 -0.44 11.05
C ILE A 179 10.35 -1.33 10.08
N ARG A 180 10.97 -0.70 9.08
CA ARG A 180 11.83 -1.36 8.09
C ARG A 180 13.20 -1.76 8.67
N ASP A 181 13.79 -0.90 9.48
CA ASP A 181 15.10 -1.09 10.09
C ASP A 181 15.03 -0.78 11.59
N PRO A 182 15.01 -1.81 12.46
CA PRO A 182 14.92 -1.63 13.92
C PRO A 182 16.05 -0.79 14.52
N HIS A 183 17.16 -0.59 13.79
CA HIS A 183 18.32 0.18 14.21
C HIS A 183 18.39 1.58 13.58
N SER A 184 17.41 1.97 12.75
CA SER A 184 17.37 3.32 12.19
C SER A 184 17.11 4.36 13.30
N PRO A 185 17.83 5.49 13.29
CA PRO A 185 17.57 6.57 14.25
C PRO A 185 16.12 7.02 14.07
N GLY A 186 15.41 7.17 15.20
CA GLY A 186 13.99 7.49 15.21
C GLY A 186 13.66 8.83 14.57
N PRO A 187 12.37 9.24 14.55
CA PRO A 187 11.99 10.54 14.00
C PRO A 187 12.90 11.62 14.59
N LEU A 188 13.62 12.31 13.71
CA LEU A 188 14.51 13.39 14.10
C LEU A 188 13.66 14.42 14.83
N ASP A 189 14.02 14.69 16.08
CA ASP A 189 13.37 15.68 16.91
C ASP A 189 13.59 17.07 16.28
N GLU A 190 12.64 17.52 15.46
CA GLU A 190 12.68 18.85 14.85
C GLU A 190 12.62 19.98 15.87
N THR A 191 12.32 19.69 17.15
CA THR A 191 12.38 20.68 18.23
C THR A 191 13.82 21.12 18.55
N ALA A 192 14.83 20.31 18.21
CA ALA A 192 16.24 20.64 18.47
C ALA A 192 16.85 21.71 17.54
N ARG A 193 16.11 22.16 16.50
CA ARG A 193 16.60 23.21 15.59
C ARG A 193 16.17 24.62 15.99
N GLN A 194 15.16 24.77 16.86
CA GLN A 194 14.68 26.09 17.29
C GLN A 194 15.55 26.73 18.40
N GLU A 195 16.36 25.94 19.12
CA GLU A 195 17.14 26.44 20.28
C GLU A 195 18.59 26.84 19.97
N ARG A 196 19.10 26.62 18.75
CA ARG A 196 20.45 27.10 18.34
C ARG A 196 20.40 28.35 17.46
N GLY A 197 19.49 29.26 17.75
CA GLY A 197 19.33 30.55 17.05
C GLY A 197 19.05 31.74 17.97
N ALA A 198 19.14 31.59 19.29
CA ALA A 198 19.04 32.71 20.22
C ALA A 198 20.40 33.41 20.34
N VAL A 199 20.59 34.41 19.47
CA VAL A 199 21.61 35.45 19.64
C VAL A 199 21.33 36.16 20.97
N VAL A 200 22.28 36.05 21.90
CA VAL A 200 22.27 36.79 23.18
C VAL A 200 22.62 38.25 22.89
N PRO A 201 21.82 39.25 23.32
CA PRO A 201 22.20 40.65 23.21
C PRO A 201 22.93 41.11 24.47
N TYR A 202 24.18 41.54 24.34
CA TYR A 202 24.65 42.92 24.55
C TYR A 202 26.14 43.02 24.21
#